data_AF-A0A251TY09-F1
#
_entry.id   AF-A0A251TY09-F1
#
_cell.length_a   1.000
_cell.length_b   1.000
_cell.length_c   1.000
_cell.angle_alpha   90.00
_cell.angle_beta   90.00
_cell.angle_gamma   90.00
#
_symmetry.space_group_name_H-M   'P 1'
#
loop_
_entity.id
_entity.type
_entity.pdbx_description
1 polymer ?
#
loop_
_entity_poly.entity_id
_entity_poly.type
_entity_poly.pdbx_seq_one_letter_code
_entity_poly.pdbx_strand_id
1 'polypeptide(L)'
;MCSPIVNLFLNILFVLYFQAHFVVDPKSRKQTIQSIGTKWRNFKHTLYRDYIETQKDDPEQKKSLLNPPLKYPFLKKEDWKLFVAQRTSKQWEETSKKAKKVRAHHKYNHHLSRKGYARLTTEIV
;
A
#
# COMPACT_ATOMS: atom_id res chain seq x y z
N MET A 1 15.73 -3.78 -0.80
CA MET A 1 14.90 -3.75 -2.01
C MET A 1 13.90 -4.86 -1.78
N CYS A 2 12.61 -4.54 -1.62
CA CYS A 2 11.57 -5.56 -1.64
C CYS A 2 11.71 -6.26 -2.98
N SER A 3 11.92 -7.58 -3.03
CA SER A 3 12.02 -8.28 -4.31
C SER A 3 10.85 -7.88 -5.20
N PRO A 4 11.10 -7.32 -6.40
CA PRO A 4 10.04 -6.85 -7.29
C PRO A 4 9.06 -7.97 -7.65
N ILE A 5 9.52 -9.22 -7.61
CA ILE A 5 8.80 -10.43 -8.01
C ILE A 5 7.52 -10.65 -7.18
N VAL A 6 7.55 -10.57 -5.84
CA VAL A 6 6.36 -10.82 -5.00
C VAL A 6 5.29 -9.72 -5.10
N ASN A 7 5.69 -8.48 -5.40
CA ASN A 7 4.74 -7.40 -5.69
C ASN A 7 4.21 -7.46 -7.13
N LEU A 8 4.98 -8.00 -8.07
CA LEU A 8 4.55 -8.27 -9.44
C LEU A 8 3.49 -9.37 -9.48
N PHE A 9 3.66 -10.48 -8.77
CA PHE A 9 2.67 -11.57 -8.79
C PHE A 9 1.28 -11.15 -8.27
N LEU A 10 1.21 -10.41 -7.16
CA LEU A 10 -0.06 -9.90 -6.61
C LEU A 10 -0.67 -8.75 -7.42
N ASN A 11 0.13 -7.93 -8.11
CA ASN A 11 -0.42 -6.90 -9.01
C ASN A 11 -0.85 -7.48 -10.35
N ILE A 12 -0.12 -8.44 -10.92
CA ILE A 12 -0.48 -9.09 -12.19
C ILE A 12 -1.78 -9.87 -12.02
N LEU A 13 -1.90 -10.70 -10.97
CA LEU A 13 -3.15 -11.42 -10.69
C LEU A 13 -4.34 -10.48 -10.47
N PHE A 14 -4.13 -9.35 -9.79
CA PHE A 14 -5.18 -8.35 -9.59
C PHE A 14 -5.57 -7.63 -10.89
N VAL A 15 -4.60 -7.30 -11.75
CA VAL A 15 -4.86 -6.66 -13.05
C VAL A 15 -5.62 -7.60 -13.99
N LEU A 16 -5.23 -8.88 -14.04
CA LEU A 16 -5.90 -9.90 -14.84
C LEU A 16 -7.32 -10.16 -14.34
N TYR A 17 -7.50 -10.30 -13.02
CA TYR A 17 -8.82 -10.41 -12.40
C TYR A 17 -9.71 -9.22 -12.75
N PHE A 18 -9.20 -7.99 -12.59
CA PHE A 18 -9.99 -6.79 -12.86
C PHE A 18 -10.39 -6.68 -14.34
N GLN A 19 -9.48 -7.00 -15.26
CA GLN A 19 -9.77 -6.99 -16.70
C GLN A 19 -10.79 -8.07 -17.11
N ALA A 20 -10.83 -9.20 -16.42
CA ALA A 20 -11.79 -10.28 -16.69
C ALA A 20 -13.21 -9.96 -16.19
N HIS A 21 -13.33 -9.19 -15.10
CA HIS A 21 -14.61 -8.94 -14.44
C HIS A 21 -15.26 -7.59 -14.79
N PHE A 22 -14.51 -6.63 -15.32
CA PHE A 22 -15.01 -5.28 -15.59
C PHE A 22 -14.78 -4.87 -17.04
N VAL A 23 -15.84 -4.40 -17.70
CA VAL A 23 -15.74 -3.78 -19.03
C VAL A 23 -15.21 -2.35 -18.86
N VAL A 24 -14.00 -2.11 -19.35
CA VAL A 24 -13.35 -0.79 -19.29
C VAL A 24 -13.03 -0.33 -20.70
N ASP A 25 -13.38 0.92 -20.98
CA ASP A 25 -13.05 1.58 -22.25
C ASP A 25 -11.54 1.46 -22.54
N PRO A 26 -11.14 1.01 -23.75
CA PRO A 26 -9.73 0.80 -24.09
C PRO A 26 -8.86 2.05 -23.93
N LYS A 27 -9.38 3.26 -24.18
CA LYS A 27 -8.62 4.51 -24.12
C LYS A 27 -8.29 4.88 -22.68
N SER A 28 -9.22 4.65 -21.75
CA SER A 28 -9.03 4.95 -20.32
C SER A 28 -8.41 3.81 -19.51
N ARG A 29 -8.38 2.58 -20.06
CA ARG A 29 -7.99 1.33 -19.37
C ARG A 29 -6.73 1.46 -18.52
N LYS A 30 -5.66 2.02 -19.07
CA LYS A 30 -4.38 2.18 -18.38
C LYS A 30 -4.51 3.03 -17.12
N GLN A 31 -5.16 4.19 -17.24
CA GLN A 31 -5.34 5.13 -16.13
C GLN A 31 -6.25 4.52 -15.06
N THR A 32 -7.32 3.85 -15.47
CA THR A 32 -8.26 3.17 -14.58
C THR A 32 -7.54 2.10 -13.74
N ILE A 33 -6.76 1.22 -14.37
CA ILE A 33 -5.99 0.17 -13.68
C ILE A 33 -4.95 0.77 -12.71
N GLN A 34 -4.24 1.81 -13.13
CA GLN A 34 -3.26 2.51 -12.27
C GLN A 34 -3.93 3.15 -11.05
N SER A 35 -5.08 3.80 -11.25
CA SER A 35 -5.86 4.44 -10.18
C SER A 35 -6.36 3.41 -9.17
N ILE A 36 -6.90 2.29 -9.65
CA ILE A 36 -7.39 1.21 -8.80
C ILE A 36 -6.24 0.56 -8.03
N GLY A 37 -5.11 0.27 -8.68
CA GLY A 37 -3.93 -0.27 -8.00
C GLY A 37 -3.42 0.67 -6.89
N THR A 38 -3.49 1.98 -7.12
CA THR A 38 -3.15 2.99 -6.11
C THR A 38 -4.15 2.98 -4.95
N LYS A 39 -5.46 2.98 -5.23
CA LYS A 39 -6.51 2.87 -4.20
C LYS A 39 -6.37 1.57 -3.39
N TRP A 40 -6.07 0.44 -4.03
CA TRP A 40 -5.85 -0.84 -3.36
C TRP A 40 -4.62 -0.84 -2.46
N ARG A 41 -3.52 -0.23 -2.92
CA ARG A 41 -2.31 -0.04 -2.10
C ARG A 41 -2.60 0.82 -0.87
N ASN A 42 -3.32 1.93 -1.06
CA ASN A 42 -3.69 2.83 0.03
C ASN A 42 -4.63 2.17 1.03
N PHE A 43 -5.62 1.41 0.54
CA PHE A 43 -6.52 0.63 1.39
C PHE A 43 -5.75 -0.35 2.29
N LYS A 44 -4.85 -1.16 1.71
CA LYS A 44 -3.99 -2.07 2.49
C LYS A 44 -3.09 -1.33 3.49
N HIS A 45 -2.60 -0.14 3.14
CA HIS A 45 -1.84 0.68 4.07
C HIS A 45 -2.71 1.14 5.25
N THR A 46 -3.90 1.66 4.99
CA THR A 46 -4.85 2.07 6.03
C THR A 46 -5.19 0.92 6.97
N LEU A 47 -5.43 -0.27 6.42
CA LEU A 47 -5.67 -1.48 7.22
C LEU A 47 -4.50 -1.81 8.15
N TYR A 48 -3.28 -1.77 7.62
CA TYR A 48 -2.09 -2.03 8.42
C TYR A 48 -1.90 -0.97 9.52
N ARG A 49 -1.97 0.32 9.18
CA ARG A 49 -1.73 1.41 10.13
C ARG A 49 -2.77 1.43 11.25
N ASP A 50 -4.05 1.35 10.90
CA ASP A 50 -5.13 1.59 11.87
C ASP A 50 -5.40 0.37 12.75
N TYR A 51 -5.23 -0.84 12.21
CA TYR A 51 -5.64 -2.07 12.90
C TYR A 51 -4.46 -2.97 13.31
N ILE A 52 -3.31 -2.93 12.63
CA ILE A 52 -2.19 -3.85 12.92
C ILE A 52 -1.07 -3.13 13.67
N GLU A 53 -0.64 -1.95 13.21
CA GLU A 53 0.49 -1.20 13.78
C GLU A 53 0.16 -0.71 15.20
N THR A 54 -1.07 -0.27 15.44
CA THR A 54 -1.58 0.17 16.75
C THR A 54 -1.68 -0.94 17.79
N GLN A 55 -1.91 -2.18 17.36
CA GLN A 55 -2.19 -3.32 18.22
C GLN A 55 -0.98 -4.26 18.40
N LYS A 56 0.20 -3.86 17.89
CA LYS A 56 1.38 -4.74 17.80
C LYS A 56 2.02 -5.03 19.16
N ASP A 57 1.88 -4.11 20.12
CA ASP A 57 2.59 -4.14 21.40
C ASP A 57 1.78 -4.79 22.53
N ASP A 58 0.45 -4.89 22.40
CA ASP A 58 -0.45 -5.45 23.41
C ASP A 58 -0.83 -6.92 23.08
N PRO A 59 -0.47 -7.90 23.93
CA PRO A 59 -0.76 -9.31 23.70
C PRO A 59 -2.26 -9.66 23.69
N GLU A 60 -3.12 -8.89 24.37
CA GLU A 60 -4.57 -9.12 24.34
C GLU A 60 -5.18 -8.65 23.00
N GLN A 61 -4.75 -7.48 22.52
CA GLN A 61 -5.18 -6.95 21.23
C GLN A 61 -4.68 -7.81 20.06
N LYS A 62 -3.53 -8.46 20.21
CA LYS A 62 -3.02 -9.41 19.22
C LYS A 62 -3.96 -10.60 18.97
N LYS A 63 -4.77 -11.00 19.96
CA LYS A 63 -5.83 -12.02 19.76
C LYS A 63 -7.01 -11.46 18.96
N SER A 64 -7.31 -10.17 19.11
CA SER A 64 -8.35 -9.46 18.34
C SER A 64 -8.01 -9.33 16.85
N LEU A 65 -6.72 -9.28 16.51
CA LEU A 65 -6.22 -9.27 15.12
C LEU A 65 -6.64 -10.48 14.28
N LEU A 66 -7.13 -11.57 14.87
CA LEU A 66 -7.60 -12.74 14.14
C LEU A 66 -8.91 -12.52 13.39
N ASN A 67 -9.66 -11.47 13.74
CA ASN A 67 -10.93 -11.12 13.12
C ASN A 67 -10.79 -9.84 12.27
N PRO A 68 -11.43 -9.80 11.08
CA PRO A 68 -11.42 -8.61 10.25
C PRO A 68 -12.17 -7.45 10.94
N PRO A 69 -11.80 -6.19 10.64
CA PRO A 69 -12.52 -5.03 11.15
C PRO A 69 -13.99 -5.01 10.72
N LEU A 70 -14.91 -4.73 11.65
CA LEU A 70 -16.35 -4.64 11.38
C LEU A 70 -16.70 -3.61 10.29
N LYS A 71 -15.86 -2.58 10.13
CA LYS A 71 -16.02 -1.54 9.10
C LYS A 71 -15.97 -2.10 7.67
N TYR A 72 -15.34 -3.26 7.47
CA TYR A 72 -15.16 -3.86 6.15
C TYR A 72 -15.76 -5.27 6.12
N PRO A 73 -17.09 -5.40 6.07
CA PRO A 73 -17.79 -6.69 6.15
C PRO A 73 -17.51 -7.62 4.97
N PHE A 74 -17.03 -7.08 3.84
CA PHE A 74 -16.64 -7.85 2.66
C PHE A 74 -15.31 -8.60 2.82
N LEU A 75 -14.53 -8.33 3.88
CA LEU A 75 -13.28 -9.03 4.12
C LEU A 75 -13.57 -10.41 4.73
N LYS A 76 -13.21 -11.47 3.99
CA LYS A 76 -13.25 -12.83 4.52
C LYS A 76 -12.21 -12.99 5.62
N LYS A 77 -12.55 -13.78 6.64
CA LYS A 77 -11.67 -14.05 7.78
C LYS A 77 -10.36 -14.71 7.37
N GLU A 78 -10.40 -15.57 6.36
CA GLU A 78 -9.23 -16.26 5.81
C GLU A 78 -8.25 -15.28 5.14
N ASP A 79 -8.77 -14.42 4.25
CA ASP A 79 -7.99 -13.38 3.57
C ASP A 79 -7.36 -12.42 4.58
N TRP A 80 -8.10 -12.06 5.63
CA TRP A 80 -7.62 -11.22 6.71
C TRP A 80 -6.46 -11.87 7.47
N LYS A 81 -6.60 -13.15 7.87
CA LYS A 81 -5.53 -13.89 8.55
C LYS A 81 -4.26 -13.95 7.69
N LEU A 82 -4.40 -14.23 6.40
CA LEU A 82 -3.27 -14.25 5.47
C LEU A 82 -2.60 -12.87 5.38
N PHE A 83 -3.40 -11.81 5.33
CA PHE A 83 -2.91 -10.43 5.31
C PHE A 83 -2.15 -10.08 6.59
N VAL A 84 -2.68 -10.39 7.77
CA VAL A 84 -2.00 -10.13 9.05
C VAL A 84 -0.68 -10.90 9.10
N ALA A 85 -0.68 -12.20 8.77
CA ALA A 85 0.54 -13.01 8.74
C ALA A 85 1.60 -12.42 7.82
N GLN A 86 1.22 -11.96 6.62
CA GLN A 86 2.13 -11.31 5.69
C GLN A 86 2.72 -10.01 6.27
N ARG A 87 1.91 -9.18 6.93
CA ARG A 87 2.31 -7.88 7.48
C ARG A 87 3.12 -7.96 8.77
N THR A 88 2.93 -9.02 9.55
CA THR A 88 3.71 -9.28 10.77
C THR A 88 5.00 -10.05 10.47
N SER A 89 5.21 -10.51 9.23
CA SER A 89 6.43 -11.22 8.85
C SER A 89 7.70 -10.35 8.98
N LYS A 90 8.80 -10.98 9.39
CA LYS A 90 10.11 -10.31 9.57
C LYS A 90 10.60 -9.66 8.27
N GLN A 91 10.48 -10.36 7.14
CA GLN A 91 10.89 -9.86 5.83
C GLN A 91 10.13 -8.58 5.44
N TRP A 92 8.83 -8.53 5.74
CA TRP A 92 8.02 -7.34 5.50
C TRP A 92 8.49 -6.18 6.38
N GLU A 93 8.72 -6.44 7.66
CA GLU A 93 9.17 -5.43 8.62
C GLU A 93 10.53 -4.83 8.22
N GLU A 94 11.50 -5.67 7.86
CA GLU A 94 12.82 -5.22 7.39
C GLU A 94 12.71 -4.35 6.14
N THR A 95 11.86 -4.76 5.19
CA THR A 95 11.66 -3.98 3.98
C THR A 95 10.98 -2.65 4.26
N SER A 96 9.95 -2.66 5.12
CA SER A 96 9.25 -1.45 5.55
C SER A 96 10.22 -0.48 6.24
N LYS A 97 11.05 -0.96 7.17
CA LYS A 97 12.10 -0.17 7.83
C LYS A 97 13.09 0.40 6.82
N LYS A 98 13.58 -0.39 5.86
CA LYS A 98 14.48 0.09 4.81
C LYS A 98 13.84 1.20 3.97
N ALA A 99 12.58 1.05 3.58
CA ALA A 99 11.86 2.06 2.80
C ALA A 99 11.63 3.34 3.62
N LYS A 100 11.25 3.23 4.91
CA LYS A 100 11.11 4.37 5.82
C LYS A 100 12.45 5.12 5.98
N LYS A 101 13.57 4.40 6.16
CA LYS A 101 14.92 4.99 6.23
C LYS A 101 15.29 5.76 4.97
N VAL A 102 15.12 5.16 3.78
CA VAL A 102 15.39 5.85 2.50
C VAL A 102 14.55 7.12 2.39
N ARG A 103 13.26 7.07 2.73
CA ARG A 103 12.39 8.23 2.68
C ARG A 103 12.79 9.33 3.67
N ALA A 104 13.28 8.98 4.85
CA ALA A 104 13.76 9.95 5.84
C ALA A 104 14.97 10.76 5.35
N HIS A 105 15.77 10.21 4.43
CA HIS A 105 16.88 10.94 3.81
C HIS A 105 16.43 11.92 2.72
N HIS A 106 15.18 11.84 2.23
CA HIS A 106 14.67 12.78 1.25
C HIS A 106 14.28 14.10 1.94
N LYS A 107 15.19 15.08 1.93
CA LYS A 107 14.98 16.42 2.51
C LYS A 107 13.77 17.14 1.91
N TYR A 108 13.56 16.98 0.61
CA TYR A 108 12.47 17.62 -0.13
C TYR A 108 11.57 16.56 -0.76
N ASN A 109 10.28 16.84 -0.77
CA ASN A 109 9.35 16.06 -1.59
C ASN A 109 9.69 16.31 -3.07
N HIS A 110 9.57 15.27 -3.90
CA HIS A 110 9.77 15.43 -5.33
C HIS A 110 8.59 16.21 -5.92
N HIS A 111 8.79 17.50 -6.21
CA HIS A 111 7.85 18.32 -6.95
C HIS A 111 8.30 18.30 -8.42
N LEU A 112 7.47 17.76 -9.32
CA LEU A 112 7.58 18.17 -10.71
C LEU A 112 7.13 19.63 -10.74
N SER A 113 8.09 20.54 -10.68
CA SER A 113 7.79 21.96 -10.66
C SER A 113 6.96 22.29 -11.90
N ARG A 114 5.77 22.83 -11.68
CA ARG A 114 4.99 23.46 -12.74
C ARG A 114 5.52 24.87 -13.06
N LYS A 115 6.41 25.41 -12.22
CA LYS A 115 7.01 26.74 -12.31
C LYS A 115 8.45 26.64 -12.86
N GLY A 116 8.89 27.62 -13.64
CA GLY A 116 10.29 27.69 -14.11
C GLY A 116 11.31 27.86 -12.98
N TYR A 117 12.58 27.58 -13.26
CA TYR A 117 13.69 27.60 -12.29
C TYR A 117 13.77 28.89 -11.45
N ALA A 118 13.45 30.05 -12.03
CA ALA A 118 13.49 31.34 -11.34
C ALA A 118 12.51 31.46 -10.14
N ARG A 119 11.43 30.68 -10.11
CA ARG A 119 10.47 30.64 -8.98
C ARG A 119 10.70 29.44 -8.04
N LEU A 120 11.60 28.53 -8.42
CA LEU A 120 11.95 27.38 -7.57
C LEU A 120 12.86 27.81 -6.43
N THR A 121 13.79 28.74 -6.70
CA THR A 121 14.78 29.25 -5.73
C THR A 121 14.13 29.97 -4.55
N THR A 122 13.00 30.67 -4.78
CA THR A 122 12.25 31.36 -3.72
C THR A 122 11.54 30.41 -2.76
N GLU A 123 11.28 29.16 -3.18
CA GLU A 123 10.57 28.15 -2.37
C GLU A 123 11.55 27.20 -1.65
N ILE A 124 12.85 27.23 -1.98
CA ILE A 124 13.90 26.39 -1.37
C ILE A 124 14.50 27.04 -0.10
N VAL A 125 14.12 28.30 0.21
CA VAL A 125 14.55 29.05 1.40
C VAL A 125 13.94 28.48 2.68
#